data_AF-A0A4Y8S870-F1
#
_entry.id   AF-A0A4Y8S870-F1
#
_cell.length_a   1.000
_cell.length_b   1.000
_cell.length_c   1.000
_cell.angle_alpha   90.00
_cell.angle_beta   90.00
_cell.angle_gamma   90.00
#
_symmetry.space_group_name_H-M   'P 1'
#
loop_
_entity.id
_entity.type
_entity.pdbx_description
1 polymer ?
#
loop_
_entity_poly.entity_id
_entity_poly.type
_entity_poly.pdbx_seq_one_letter_code
_entity_poly.pdbx_strand_id
1 'polypeptide(L)'
;MPYWRHSLQSVRSYIEANHHLPDVPSAAEMMTNGLDVGEMNKQLMKKAEELTLYLIEKDKEIEAQNSLLLRMQNEQRKLNTKVNKFIKRK
;
A
#
# COMPACT_ATOMS: atom_id res chain seq x y z
N MET A 1 -9.87 -16.57 -9.85
CA MET A 1 -10.79 -16.38 -8.71
C MET A 1 -10.83 -14.88 -8.41
N PRO A 2 -11.98 -14.18 -8.46
CA PRO A 2 -12.00 -12.75 -8.22
C PRO A 2 -11.98 -12.53 -6.70
N TYR A 3 -10.81 -12.30 -6.12
CA TYR A 3 -10.68 -12.09 -4.69
C TYR A 3 -11.21 -10.70 -4.31
N TRP A 4 -12.11 -10.73 -3.33
CA TRP A 4 -12.78 -9.61 -2.70
C TRP A 4 -11.74 -8.68 -2.05
N ARG A 5 -11.32 -7.62 -2.76
CA ARG A 5 -10.45 -6.56 -2.20
C ARG A 5 -11.27 -5.69 -1.26
N HIS A 6 -11.26 -6.01 0.04
CA HIS A 6 -11.56 -4.99 1.03
C HIS A 6 -10.59 -3.83 0.83
N SER A 7 -11.05 -2.58 0.86
CA SER A 7 -10.09 -1.48 0.84
C SER A 7 -9.16 -1.56 2.06
N LEU A 8 -7.90 -1.11 1.93
CA LEU A 8 -6.99 -1.04 3.09
C LEU A 8 -7.59 -0.22 4.25
N GLN A 9 -8.48 0.73 3.94
CA GLN A 9 -9.22 1.49 4.93
C GLN A 9 -10.25 0.63 5.68
N SER A 10 -10.99 -0.22 4.97
CA SER A 10 -11.92 -1.17 5.58
C SER A 10 -11.18 -2.18 6.44
N VAL A 11 -10.04 -2.69 5.96
CA VAL A 11 -9.18 -3.63 6.72
C VAL A 11 -8.67 -2.97 7.99
N ARG A 12 -8.17 -1.73 7.91
CA ARG A 12 -7.74 -0.95 9.07
C ARG A 12 -8.87 -0.81 10.10
N SER A 13 -10.04 -0.38 9.66
CA SER A 13 -11.19 -0.16 10.55
C SER A 13 -11.59 -1.47 11.26
N TYR A 14 -11.52 -2.60 10.56
CA TYR A 14 -11.77 -3.91 11.16
C TYR A 14 -10.72 -4.28 12.21
N ILE A 15 -9.43 -4.08 11.92
CA ILE A 15 -8.33 -4.34 12.86
C ILE A 15 -8.47 -3.47 14.11
N GLU A 16 -8.85 -2.19 13.96
CA GLU A 16 -9.05 -1.29 15.09
C GLU A 16 -10.20 -1.75 15.99
N ALA A 17 -11.29 -2.29 15.41
CA ALA A 17 -12.45 -2.75 16.16
C ALA A 17 -12.29 -4.16 16.76
N ASN A 18 -11.58 -5.07 16.08
CA ASN A 18 -11.55 -6.49 16.42
C ASN A 18 -10.16 -6.98 16.87
N HIS A 19 -9.12 -6.16 16.71
CA HIS A 19 -7.72 -6.47 17.05
C HIS A 19 -7.10 -7.68 16.32
N HIS A 20 -7.76 -8.20 15.29
CA HIS A 20 -7.24 -9.22 14.39
C HIS A 20 -7.65 -8.91 12.95
N LEU A 21 -7.03 -9.62 11.99
CA LEU A 21 -7.38 -9.48 10.58
C LEU A 21 -8.74 -10.11 10.29
N PRO A 22 -9.48 -9.60 9.29
CA PRO A 22 -10.63 -10.31 8.76
C PRO A 22 -10.25 -11.73 8.36
N ASP A 23 -11.18 -12.67 8.60
CA ASP A 23 -11.06 -14.11 8.31
C ASP A 23 -10.05 -14.88 9.16
N VAL A 24 -9.24 -14.20 9.98
CA VAL A 24 -8.31 -14.84 10.92
C VAL A 24 -8.96 -14.83 12.30
N PRO A 25 -9.15 -15.98 12.96
CA PRO A 25 -9.70 -16.01 14.30
C PRO A 25 -8.79 -15.29 15.29
N SER A 26 -9.37 -14.77 16.36
CA SER A 26 -8.61 -14.20 17.47
C SER A 26 -7.78 -15.27 18.18
N ALA A 27 -6.74 -14.85 18.89
CA ALA A 27 -5.93 -15.79 19.69
C ALA A 27 -6.80 -16.55 20.72
N ALA A 28 -7.79 -15.89 21.33
CA ALA A 28 -8.70 -16.52 22.29
C ALA A 28 -9.57 -17.61 21.64
N GLU A 29 -10.08 -17.35 20.42
CA GLU A 29 -10.85 -18.35 19.66
C GLU A 29 -9.98 -19.54 19.25
N MET A 30 -8.73 -19.30 18.82
CA MET A 30 -7.79 -20.37 18.49
C MET A 30 -7.46 -21.24 19.72
N MET A 31 -7.30 -20.63 20.90
CA MET A 31 -7.05 -21.38 22.14
C MET A 31 -8.25 -22.24 22.56
N THR A 32 -9.48 -21.77 22.30
CA THR A 32 -10.71 -22.46 22.71
C THR A 32 -11.13 -23.56 21.74
N ASN A 33 -11.07 -23.28 20.44
CA ASN A 33 -11.61 -24.16 19.40
C ASN A 33 -10.52 -25.05 18.75
N GLY A 34 -9.26 -24.84 19.13
CA GLY A 34 -8.11 -25.42 18.43
C GLY A 34 -7.83 -24.70 17.11
N LEU A 35 -6.76 -25.13 16.45
CA LEU A 35 -6.28 -24.54 15.20
C LEU A 35 -6.10 -25.63 14.14
N ASP A 36 -6.80 -25.50 13.01
CA ASP A 36 -6.51 -26.29 11.81
C ASP A 36 -5.34 -25.64 11.06
N VAL A 37 -4.18 -26.31 11.10
CA VAL A 37 -2.95 -25.84 10.46
C VAL A 37 -3.09 -25.78 8.93
N GLY A 38 -3.86 -26.69 8.33
CA GLY A 38 -4.09 -26.73 6.89
C GLY A 38 -4.93 -25.54 6.42
N GLU A 39 -6.03 -25.24 7.12
CA GLU A 39 -6.85 -24.07 6.80
C GLU A 39 -6.11 -22.76 7.09
N MET A 40 -5.33 -22.69 8.18
CA MET A 40 -4.51 -21.51 8.49
C MET A 40 -3.44 -21.25 7.40
N ASN A 41 -2.77 -22.30 6.90
CA ASN A 41 -1.82 -22.15 5.80
C ASN A 41 -2.50 -21.67 4.51
N LYS A 42 -3.69 -22.16 4.20
CA LYS A 42 -4.47 -21.72 3.04
C LYS A 42 -4.91 -20.25 3.19
N GLN A 43 -5.31 -19.82 4.39
CA GLN A 43 -5.60 -18.42 4.68
C GLN A 43 -4.35 -17.54 4.52
N LEU A 44 -3.19 -17.99 5.03
CA LEU A 44 -1.92 -17.30 4.88
C LEU A 44 -1.55 -17.10 3.40
N MET A 45 -1.68 -18.15 2.57
CA MET A 45 -1.42 -18.06 1.13
C MET A 45 -2.33 -17.04 0.44
N LYS A 46 -3.63 -17.02 0.77
CA LYS A 46 -4.57 -16.02 0.24
C LYS A 46 -4.16 -14.59 0.63
N LYS A 47 -3.81 -14.37 1.90
CA LYS A 47 -3.38 -13.04 2.37
C LYS A 47 -2.03 -12.63 1.75
N ALA A 48 -1.12 -13.57 1.49
CA ALA A 48 0.13 -13.31 0.78
C ALA A 48 -0.10 -12.89 -0.69
N GLU A 49 -1.04 -13.53 -1.38
CA GLU A 49 -1.47 -13.12 -2.73
C GLU A 49 -2.08 -11.71 -2.70
N GLU A 50 -2.98 -11.43 -1.75
CA GLU A 50 -3.60 -10.11 -1.58
C GLU A 50 -2.57 -9.01 -1.30
N LEU A 51 -1.62 -9.26 -0.37
CA LEU A 51 -0.53 -8.34 -0.06
C LEU A 51 0.36 -8.08 -1.28
N THR A 52 0.65 -9.11 -2.06
CA THR A 52 1.44 -8.97 -3.29
C THR A 52 0.73 -8.08 -4.30
N LEU A 53 -0.60 -8.20 -4.45
CA LEU A 53 -1.39 -7.32 -5.31
C LEU A 53 -1.36 -5.86 -4.83
N TYR A 54 -1.49 -5.61 -3.51
CA TYR A 54 -1.34 -4.26 -2.97
C TYR A 54 0.06 -3.69 -3.20
N LEU A 55 1.11 -4.51 -3.06
CA LEU A 55 2.49 -4.08 -3.31
C LEU A 55 2.69 -3.69 -4.78
N ILE A 56 2.16 -4.46 -5.73
CA ILE A 56 2.22 -4.10 -7.16
C ILE A 56 1.49 -2.78 -7.44
N GLU A 57 0.34 -2.55 -6.80
CA GLU A 57 -0.40 -1.29 -6.95
C GLU A 57 0.38 -0.11 -6.35
N LYS A 58 1.00 -0.31 -5.19
CA LYS A 58 1.83 0.71 -4.53
C LYS A 58 3.10 1.03 -5.28
N ASP A 59 3.74 0.03 -5.88
CA ASP A 59 4.93 0.20 -6.72
C ASP A 59 4.62 1.10 -7.92
N LYS A 60 3.50 0.86 -8.62
CA LYS A 60 3.02 1.73 -9.70
C LYS A 60 2.74 3.17 -9.24
N GLU A 61 2.16 3.33 -8.05
CA GLU A 61 1.91 4.65 -7.47
C GLU A 61 3.22 5.40 -7.20
N ILE A 62 4.21 4.71 -6.65
CA ILE A 62 5.55 5.25 -6.37
C ILE A 62 6.26 5.64 -7.67
N GLU A 63 6.24 4.80 -8.71
CA GLU A 63 6.82 5.11 -10.01
C GLU A 63 6.19 6.36 -10.65
N ALA A 64 4.86 6.50 -10.54
CA ALA A 64 4.14 7.66 -11.03
C ALA A 64 4.51 8.94 -10.25
N GLN A 65 4.60 8.86 -8.92
CA GLN A 65 5.02 9.97 -8.08
C GLN A 65 6.46 10.40 -8.36
N ASN A 66 7.39 9.46 -8.51
CA ASN A 66 8.78 9.73 -8.87
C ASN A 66 8.90 10.41 -10.24
N SER A 67 8.12 9.96 -11.22
CA SER A 67 8.06 10.57 -12.55
C SER A 67 7.56 12.01 -12.50
N LEU A 68 6.54 12.28 -11.67
CA LEU A 68 6.01 13.63 -11.46
C LEU A 68 7.05 14.54 -10.78
N LEU A 69 7.71 14.05 -9.72
CA LEU A 69 8.76 14.78 -9.01
C LEU A 69 9.90 15.18 -9.96
N LEU A 70 10.35 14.27 -10.83
CA LEU A 70 11.40 14.57 -11.80
C LEU A 70 10.98 15.67 -12.80
N ARG A 71 9.71 15.66 -13.24
CA ARG A 71 9.16 16.73 -14.12
C ARG A 71 9.14 18.07 -13.39
N MET A 72 8.63 18.10 -12.17
CA MET A 72 8.58 19.34 -11.36
C MET A 72 9.98 19.91 -11.09
N GLN A 73 10.96 19.06 -10.76
CA GLN A 73 12.36 19.48 -10.57
C GLN A 73 12.96 20.09 -11.86
N ASN A 74 12.67 19.49 -13.01
CA ASN A 74 13.12 20.01 -14.30
C ASN A 74 12.49 21.36 -14.63
N GLU A 75 11.21 21.56 -14.33
CA GLU A 75 10.53 22.84 -14.49
C GLU A 75 11.09 23.92 -13.57
N GLN A 76 11.33 23.59 -12.29
CA GLN A 76 11.99 24.49 -11.34
C GLN A 76 13.38 24.91 -11.85
N ARG A 77 14.18 23.97 -12.37
CA ARG A 77 15.50 24.28 -12.94
C ARG A 77 15.41 25.22 -14.14
N LYS A 78 14.46 24.99 -15.05
CA LYS A 78 14.20 25.89 -16.20
C LYS A 78 13.79 27.28 -15.74
N LEU A 79 12.96 27.39 -14.70
CA LEU A 79 12.55 28.68 -14.17
C LEU A 79 13.74 29.42 -13.53
N ASN A 80 14.52 28.73 -12.70
CA ASN A 80 15.69 29.30 -12.03
C ASN A 80 16.73 29.82 -13.03
N THR A 81 16.98 29.09 -14.12
CA THR A 81 17.88 29.56 -15.19
C THR A 81 17.36 30.81 -15.89
N LYS A 82 16.04 30.89 -16.17
CA LYS A 82 15.42 32.11 -16.72
C LYS A 82 15.59 33.28 -15.76
N VAL A 83 15.24 33.10 -14.48
CA VAL A 83 15.36 34.13 -13.43
C VAL A 83 16.80 34.65 -13.34
N ASN A 84 17.79 33.75 -13.28
CA ASN A 84 19.20 34.14 -13.23
C ASN A 84 19.64 34.94 -14.46
N LYS A 85 19.13 34.60 -15.65
CA LYS A 85 19.40 35.36 -16.89
C LYS A 85 18.77 36.75 -16.85
N PHE A 86 17.60 36.91 -16.24
CA PHE A 86 16.97 38.22 -16.05
C PHE A 86 17.74 39.07 -15.04
N ILE A 87 18.17 38.49 -13.92
CA ILE A 87 18.96 39.20 -12.89
C ILE A 87 20.27 39.72 -13.49
N LYS A 88 21.01 38.91 -14.27
CA LYS A 88 22.27 39.31 -14.92
C LYS A 88 22.14 40.39 -16.00
N ARG A 89 20.92 40.69 -16.46
CA ARG A 89 20.64 41.70 -17.49
C ARG A 89 20.29 43.08 -16.91
N LYS A 90 20.03 43.16 -15.60
CA LYS A 90 19.92 44.41 -14.85
C LYS A 90 21.29 44.77 -14.27
#